data_AF-A0A7S2FBU1-F1
#
_entry.id   AF-A0A7S2FBU1-F1
#
_cell.length_a   1.000
_cell.length_b   1.000
_cell.length_c   1.000
_cell.angle_alpha   90.00
_cell.angle_beta   90.00
_cell.angle_gamma   90.00
#
_symmetry.space_group_name_H-M   'P 1'
#
loop_
_entity.id
_entity.type
_entity.pdbx_description
1 polymer ?
#
loop_
_entity_poly.entity_id
_entity_poly.type
_entity_poly.pdbx_seq_one_letter_code
_entity_poly.pdbx_strand_id
1 'polypeptide(L)'
;APIAAGPCAGQVSQLRGACNCGAVEYEVDMPVLLAANCWCRDCQEAHGSPVSSVFIQSEDKVRITKGRESLGSFNRGTSSVGGGSTHNNRHFCKECGCPMFSHLYQAKLYGFWYTTLKSGACPTP
;
A
#
# COMPACT_ATOMS: atom_id res chain seq x y z
N ALA A 1 27.95 9.11 15.02
CA ALA A 1 28.42 8.26 13.90
C ALA A 1 27.39 8.33 12.79
N PRO A 2 27.78 8.51 11.51
CA PRO A 2 26.80 8.43 10.44
C PRO A 2 26.24 7.01 10.44
N ILE A 3 24.91 6.89 10.50
CA ILE A 3 24.20 5.63 10.28
C ILE A 3 24.70 5.08 8.95
N ALA A 4 25.39 3.94 8.98
CA ALA A 4 25.85 3.27 7.78
C ALA A 4 24.63 3.10 6.85
N ALA A 5 24.79 3.51 5.60
CA ALA A 5 23.76 3.33 4.60
C ALA A 5 23.41 1.83 4.56
N GLY A 6 22.15 1.50 4.86
CA GLY A 6 21.70 0.11 4.93
C GLY A 6 21.93 -0.61 3.60
N PRO A 7 21.84 -1.95 3.56
CA PRO A 7 22.20 -2.80 2.41
C PRO A 7 21.43 -2.50 1.11
N CYS A 8 20.47 -1.58 1.14
CA CYS A 8 19.67 -1.13 0.00
C CYS A 8 20.00 0.29 -0.49
N ALA A 9 21.10 0.88 -0.01
CA ALA A 9 21.62 2.14 -0.53
C ALA A 9 22.21 1.94 -1.93
N GLY A 10 21.34 1.77 -2.94
CA GLY A 10 21.77 1.85 -4.34
C GLY A 10 20.93 1.19 -5.42
N GLN A 11 19.87 0.38 -5.16
CA GLN A 11 19.40 -0.49 -6.26
C GLN A 11 17.95 -1.02 -6.22
N VAL A 12 17.00 -0.30 -5.64
CA VAL A 12 15.57 -0.61 -5.89
C VAL A 12 14.90 0.57 -6.58
N SER A 13 14.73 0.46 -7.90
CA SER A 13 13.98 1.43 -8.69
C SER A 13 12.47 1.26 -8.54
N GLN A 14 12.00 0.05 -8.19
CA GLN A 14 10.58 -0.28 -8.11
C GLN A 14 10.27 -1.32 -7.03
N LEU A 15 9.14 -1.14 -6.36
CA LEU A 15 8.49 -2.16 -5.52
C LEU A 15 7.50 -2.95 -6.35
N ARG A 16 7.40 -4.25 -6.11
CA ARG A 16 6.40 -5.13 -6.72
C ARG A 16 5.61 -5.83 -5.63
N GLY A 17 4.29 -5.79 -5.76
CA GLY A 17 3.40 -6.49 -4.86
C GLY A 17 2.32 -7.25 -5.61
N ALA A 18 1.70 -8.19 -4.90
CA ALA A 18 0.65 -9.03 -5.42
C ALA A 18 -0.28 -9.48 -4.30
N CYS A 19 -1.53 -9.80 -4.66
CA CYS A 19 -2.43 -10.47 -3.74
C CYS A 19 -1.95 -11.90 -3.43
N ASN A 20 -2.55 -12.54 -2.43
CA ASN A 20 -2.16 -13.89 -2.00
C ASN A 20 -2.30 -14.96 -3.09
N CYS A 21 -3.30 -14.84 -3.96
CA CYS A 21 -3.50 -15.79 -5.07
C CYS A 21 -2.80 -15.39 -6.38
N GLY A 22 -2.14 -14.22 -6.42
CA GLY A 22 -1.48 -13.72 -7.64
C GLY A 22 -2.43 -13.26 -8.76
N ALA A 23 -3.74 -13.17 -8.51
CA ALA A 23 -4.70 -12.63 -9.48
C ALA A 23 -4.46 -11.13 -9.74
N VAL A 24 -4.02 -10.38 -8.73
CA VAL A 24 -3.75 -8.94 -8.81
C VAL A 24 -2.27 -8.68 -8.54
N GLU A 25 -1.63 -7.90 -9.41
CA GLU A 25 -0.23 -7.49 -9.28
C GLU A 25 -0.08 -5.98 -9.51
N TYR A 26 0.89 -5.37 -8.84
CA TYR A 26 1.20 -3.96 -8.97
C TYR A 26 2.69 -3.65 -8.91
N GLU A 27 3.05 -2.51 -9.47
CA GLU A 27 4.36 -1.87 -9.39
C GLU A 27 4.24 -0.46 -8.81
N VAL A 28 5.24 -0.06 -8.02
CA VAL A 28 5.36 1.27 -7.46
C VAL A 28 6.77 1.78 -7.66
N ASP A 29 6.92 2.95 -8.29
CA ASP A 29 8.23 3.56 -8.47
C ASP A 29 8.79 4.10 -7.15
N MET A 30 10.09 3.94 -6.95
CA MET A 30 10.81 4.43 -5.78
C MET A 30 11.44 5.82 -6.05
N PRO A 31 11.70 6.63 -5.01
CA PRO A 31 11.37 6.40 -3.59
C PRO A 31 9.88 6.63 -3.29
N VAL A 32 9.35 5.90 -2.30
CA VAL A 32 8.00 6.15 -1.73
C VAL A 32 7.96 7.48 -0.96
N LEU A 33 6.80 8.12 -0.92
CA LEU A 33 6.62 9.41 -0.24
C LEU A 33 6.65 9.27 1.29
N LEU A 34 6.06 8.18 1.79
CA LEU A 34 5.97 7.91 3.22
C LEU A 34 6.01 6.40 3.44
N ALA A 35 6.69 5.98 4.49
CA ALA A 35 6.58 4.65 5.07
C ALA A 35 6.28 4.81 6.56
N ALA A 36 5.22 4.19 7.05
CA ALA A 36 4.78 4.37 8.43
C ALA A 36 4.05 3.13 8.98
N ASN A 37 4.11 2.97 10.29
CA ASN A 37 3.22 2.10 11.03
C ASN A 37 2.00 2.92 11.47
N CYS A 38 0.84 2.59 10.91
CA CYS A 38 -0.41 3.27 11.22
C CYS A 38 -1.18 2.53 12.33
N TRP A 39 -1.60 3.29 13.33
CA TRP A 39 -2.33 2.82 14.52
C TRP A 39 -3.79 3.24 14.52
N CYS A 40 -4.28 3.91 13.47
CA CYS A 40 -5.66 4.39 13.47
C CYS A 40 -6.63 3.20 13.40
N ARG A 41 -7.81 3.36 13.99
CA ARG A 41 -8.85 2.33 14.02
C ARG A 41 -9.23 1.84 12.61
N ASP A 42 -9.23 2.75 11.64
CA ASP A 42 -9.49 2.44 10.24
C ASP A 42 -8.45 1.43 9.71
N CYS A 43 -7.16 1.70 9.87
CA CYS A 43 -6.08 0.79 9.48
C CYS A 43 -6.14 -0.54 10.23
N GLN A 44 -6.48 -0.52 11.53
CA GLN A 44 -6.63 -1.74 12.31
C GLN A 44 -7.72 -2.65 11.77
N GLU A 45 -8.92 -2.11 11.52
CA GLU A 45 -10.07 -2.89 11.07
C GLU A 45 -9.86 -3.51 9.69
N ALA A 46 -9.22 -2.78 8.77
CA ALA A 46 -8.97 -3.30 7.43
C ALA A 46 -7.84 -4.33 7.35
N HIS A 47 -6.92 -4.33 8.32
CA HIS A 47 -5.82 -5.31 8.37
C HIS A 47 -6.05 -6.43 9.38
N GLY A 48 -7.07 -6.30 10.25
CA GLY A 48 -7.25 -7.22 11.37
C GLY A 48 -6.05 -7.26 12.32
N SER A 49 -5.31 -6.15 12.45
CA SER A 49 -4.05 -6.07 13.20
C SER A 49 -4.02 -4.81 14.07
N PRO A 50 -3.40 -4.81 15.27
CA PRO A 50 -3.25 -3.60 16.09
C PRO A 50 -2.46 -2.48 15.39
N VAL A 51 -1.60 -2.86 14.43
CA VAL A 51 -0.79 -1.95 13.62
C VAL A 51 -0.83 -2.39 12.17
N SER A 52 -0.92 -1.44 11.26
CA SER A 52 -0.75 -1.68 9.82
C SER A 52 0.48 -0.95 9.31
N SER A 53 1.46 -1.69 8.82
CA SER A 53 2.61 -1.12 8.11
C SER A 53 2.18 -0.74 6.70
N VAL A 54 2.25 0.55 6.39
CA VAL A 54 1.84 1.13 5.11
C VAL A 54 2.94 1.96 4.48
N PHE A 55 2.95 1.99 3.15
CA PHE A 55 3.70 2.99 2.40
C PHE A 55 2.78 3.74 1.45
N ILE A 56 3.10 5.00 1.19
CA ILE A 56 2.30 5.90 0.37
C ILE A 56 3.11 6.33 -0.85
N GLN A 57 2.46 6.32 -2.01
CA GLN A 57 3.00 6.86 -3.25
C GLN A 57 1.94 7.65 -4.02
N SER A 58 2.39 8.61 -4.84
CA SER A 58 1.54 9.33 -5.78
C SER A 58 0.97 8.42 -6.87
N GLU A 59 -0.26 8.71 -7.28
CA GLU A 59 -1.00 7.91 -8.27
C GLU A 59 -0.28 7.75 -9.61
N ASP A 60 0.45 8.77 -10.07
CA ASP A 60 1.23 8.76 -11.32
C ASP A 60 2.42 7.79 -11.30
N LYS A 61 2.84 7.34 -10.11
CA LYS A 61 3.98 6.42 -9.90
C LYS A 61 3.54 4.98 -9.56
N VAL A 62 2.26 4.69 -9.73
CA VAL A 62 1.64 3.42 -9.39
C VAL A 62 1.04 2.78 -10.62
N ARG A 63 1.32 1.50 -10.85
CA ARG A 63 0.74 0.73 -11.95
C ARG A 63 0.18 -0.59 -11.43
N ILE A 64 -1.12 -0.82 -11.64
CA ILE A 64 -1.70 -2.16 -11.52
C ILE A 64 -1.40 -2.89 -12.83
N THR A 65 -0.49 -3.86 -12.77
CA THR A 65 0.05 -4.57 -13.93
C THR A 65 -0.79 -5.76 -14.35
N LYS A 66 -1.64 -6.29 -13.44
CA LYS A 66 -2.50 -7.44 -13.68
C LYS A 66 -3.74 -7.41 -12.78
N GLY A 67 -4.87 -7.94 -13.28
CA GLY A 67 -6.04 -8.25 -12.45
C GLY A 67 -6.84 -7.05 -11.98
N ARG A 68 -6.92 -5.98 -12.80
CA ARG A 68 -7.76 -4.80 -12.47
C ARG A 68 -9.22 -5.19 -12.30
N GLU A 69 -9.69 -6.12 -13.12
CA GLU A 69 -11.01 -6.74 -13.07
C GLU A 69 -11.23 -7.61 -11.83
N SER A 70 -10.16 -8.14 -11.22
CA SER A 70 -10.21 -8.92 -9.98
C SER A 70 -10.15 -8.03 -8.73
N LEU A 71 -10.01 -6.70 -8.88
CA LEU A 71 -10.14 -5.76 -7.76
C LEU A 71 -11.61 -5.49 -7.45
N GLY A 72 -11.97 -5.64 -6.17
CA GLY A 72 -13.15 -5.06 -5.57
C GLY A 72 -12.80 -3.75 -4.90
N SER A 73 -13.79 -2.90 -4.67
CA SER A 73 -13.63 -1.70 -3.86
C SER A 73 -14.74 -1.58 -2.83
N PHE A 74 -14.37 -1.04 -1.67
CA PHE A 74 -15.30 -0.68 -0.61
C PHE A 74 -15.01 0.77 -0.19
N ASN A 75 -16.01 1.62 -0.33
CA ASN A 75 -15.94 2.99 0.15
C ASN A 75 -16.47 3.03 1.58
N ARG A 76 -15.57 3.27 2.55
CA ARG A 76 -15.97 3.38 3.96
C ARG A 76 -16.62 4.73 4.29
N GLY A 77 -16.67 5.67 3.35
CA GLY A 77 -17.05 7.05 3.61
C GLY A 77 -15.93 7.81 4.33
N THR A 78 -16.29 8.75 5.21
CA THR A 78 -15.32 9.62 5.89
C THR A 78 -14.41 8.81 6.81
N SER A 79 -13.17 8.57 6.39
CA SER A 79 -12.11 8.07 7.27
C SER A 79 -11.60 9.21 8.15
N SER A 80 -11.37 8.94 9.44
CA SER A 80 -10.86 9.90 10.42
C SER A 80 -9.36 10.19 10.28
N VAL A 81 -8.69 9.65 9.26
CA VAL A 81 -7.30 9.97 8.95
C VAL A 81 -7.21 11.38 8.36
N GLY A 82 -6.70 12.33 9.16
CA GLY A 82 -6.38 13.68 8.69
C GLY A 82 -7.45 14.76 8.87
N GLY A 83 -8.46 14.55 9.73
CA GLY A 83 -9.42 15.60 10.10
C GLY A 83 -10.29 16.13 8.93
N GLY A 84 -10.43 15.34 7.86
CA GLY A 84 -11.20 15.72 6.69
C GLY A 84 -11.79 14.52 5.96
N SER A 85 -12.96 14.73 5.38
CA SER A 85 -13.79 13.77 4.63
C SER A 85 -13.10 13.22 3.38
N THR A 86 -12.03 12.45 3.56
CA THR A 86 -11.31 11.83 2.46
C THR A 86 -11.99 10.51 2.11
N HIS A 87 -12.45 10.41 0.85
CA HIS A 87 -13.02 9.18 0.30
C HIS A 87 -11.92 8.12 0.21
N ASN A 88 -11.76 7.34 1.28
CA ASN A 88 -10.78 6.26 1.35
C ASN A 88 -11.39 5.00 0.73
N ASN A 89 -11.16 4.82 -0.57
CA ASN A 89 -11.59 3.63 -1.26
C ASN A 89 -10.61 2.49 -1.01
N ARG A 90 -11.07 1.49 -0.28
CA ARG A 90 -10.32 0.27 0.03
C ARG A 90 -10.42 -0.66 -1.16
N HIS A 91 -9.29 -1.08 -1.71
CA HIS A 91 -9.22 -2.07 -2.77
C HIS A 91 -8.73 -3.41 -2.23
N PHE A 92 -9.39 -4.48 -2.65
CA PHE A 92 -9.10 -5.85 -2.25
C PHE A 92 -9.27 -6.80 -3.44
N CYS A 93 -8.60 -7.94 -3.39
CA CYS A 93 -8.77 -8.98 -4.41
C CYS A 93 -10.08 -9.74 -4.17
N LYS A 94 -10.97 -9.79 -5.17
CA LYS A 94 -12.25 -10.53 -5.09
C LYS A 94 -12.07 -12.04 -4.98
N GLU A 95 -10.95 -12.56 -5.49
CA GLU A 95 -10.67 -14.00 -5.50
C GLU A 95 -10.20 -14.53 -4.15
N CYS A 96 -9.37 -13.76 -3.42
CA CYS A 96 -8.75 -14.23 -2.17
C CYS A 96 -9.00 -13.33 -0.95
N GLY A 97 -9.76 -12.24 -1.09
CA GLY A 97 -10.03 -11.29 -0.02
C GLY A 97 -8.83 -10.45 0.43
N CYS A 98 -7.64 -10.66 -0.16
CA CYS A 98 -6.42 -9.95 0.24
C CYS A 98 -6.61 -8.43 0.09
N PRO A 99 -6.38 -7.64 1.16
CA PRO A 99 -6.38 -6.20 1.05
C PRO A 99 -5.16 -5.77 0.22
N MET A 100 -5.39 -5.07 -0.91
CA MET A 100 -4.35 -4.58 -1.83
C MET A 100 -3.82 -3.17 -1.51
N PHE A 101 -4.68 -2.14 -1.58
CA PHE A 101 -4.32 -0.76 -1.24
C PHE A 101 -5.55 0.08 -0.90
N SER A 102 -5.31 1.25 -0.31
CA SER A 102 -6.25 2.35 -0.19
C SER A 102 -5.98 3.40 -1.27
N HIS A 103 -7.00 3.82 -2.02
CA HIS A 103 -6.89 4.92 -2.97
C HIS A 103 -7.56 6.18 -2.40
N LEU A 104 -6.75 7.20 -2.13
CA LEU A 104 -7.17 8.51 -1.64
C LEU A 104 -7.34 9.46 -2.84
N TYR A 105 -8.46 9.34 -3.54
CA TYR A 105 -8.72 10.03 -4.81
C TYR A 105 -8.53 11.55 -4.75
N GLN A 106 -8.94 12.20 -3.65
CA GLN A 106 -8.81 13.66 -3.50
C GLN A 106 -7.34 14.11 -3.42
N ALA A 107 -6.48 13.29 -2.81
CA ALA A 107 -5.05 13.57 -2.66
C ALA A 107 -4.21 12.98 -3.81
N LYS A 108 -4.81 12.16 -4.69
CA LYS A 108 -4.11 11.38 -5.73
C LYS A 108 -2.98 10.52 -5.17
N LEU A 109 -3.28 9.83 -4.06
CA LEU A 109 -2.33 8.98 -3.35
C LEU A 109 -2.86 7.54 -3.23
N TYR A 110 -1.95 6.58 -3.37
CA TYR A 110 -2.18 5.21 -2.95
C TYR A 110 -1.45 4.92 -1.64
N GLY A 111 -2.15 4.31 -0.69
CA GLY A 111 -1.58 3.69 0.49
C GLY A 111 -1.57 2.19 0.34
N PHE A 112 -0.40 1.59 0.17
CA PHE A 112 -0.21 0.16 0.06
C PHE A 112 0.19 -0.45 1.39
N TRP A 113 -0.16 -1.71 1.58
CA TRP A 113 0.24 -2.48 2.74
C TRP A 113 1.52 -3.25 2.45
N TYR A 114 2.49 -3.17 3.35
CA TYR A 114 3.78 -3.87 3.21
C TYR A 114 3.60 -5.39 3.08
N THR A 115 2.53 -5.94 3.64
CA THR A 115 2.17 -7.36 3.57
C THR A 115 1.90 -7.87 2.15
N THR A 116 1.60 -6.98 1.21
CA THR A 116 1.34 -7.34 -0.20
C THR A 116 2.61 -7.32 -1.06
N LEU A 117 3.72 -6.77 -0.55
CA LEU A 117 4.98 -6.73 -1.28
C LEU A 117 5.55 -8.13 -1.47
N LYS A 118 6.04 -8.40 -2.68
CA LYS A 118 6.69 -9.66 -3.05
C LYS A 118 8.16 -9.48 -3.38
N SER A 119 8.56 -8.31 -3.88
CA SER A 119 9.96 -7.99 -4.15
C SER A 119 10.20 -6.47 -4.15
N GLY A 120 11.47 -6.07 -4.07
CA GLY A 120 11.88 -4.67 -4.03
C GLY A 120 11.78 -4.05 -2.63
N ALA A 121 11.04 -4.64 -1.70
CA ALA A 121 11.25 -4.36 -0.29
C ALA A 121 12.69 -4.77 0.05
N CYS A 122 13.45 -3.87 0.67
CA CYS A 122 14.71 -4.26 1.28
C CYS A 122 14.42 -5.42 2.24
N PRO A 123 15.07 -6.58 2.12
CA PRO A 123 14.88 -7.64 3.11
C PRO A 123 15.26 -7.04 4.47
N THR A 124 14.26 -6.81 5.32
CA THR A 124 14.53 -6.46 6.71
C THR A 124 15.23 -7.66 7.35
N PRO A 125 16.26 -7.44 8.19
CA PRO A 125 17.03 -8.50 8.83
C PRO A 125 16.16 -9.56 9.52
#